data_AF-M4NIU0-F1
#
_entry.id   AF-M4NIU0-F1
#
_cell.length_a   1.000
_cell.length_b   1.000
_cell.length_c   1.000
_cell.angle_alpha   90.00
_cell.angle_beta   90.00
_cell.angle_gamma   90.00
#
_symmetry.space_group_name_H-M   'P 1'
#
loop_
_entity.id
_entity.type
_entity.pdbx_description
1 polymer ?
#
loop_
_entity_poly.entity_id
_entity_poly.type
_entity_poly.pdbx_seq_one_letter_code
_entity_poly.pdbx_strand_id
1 'polypeptide(L)'
;MYIFSPPAGSTRRTRTALAALVLILALTGCASAPPPNDSMNQAQNQLQMARDAGAADYAPVDLGFAQDKFQLAQAAMAERKYADAANLAEESRADAELAQAKARLGAARAQIQSKVQENTRLRQQGEQAAAAAQAPPPAPPSSAAPAGEMPAPASSVLSAPPADGFQTVPDTVQQPAANTQGGQP
;
A
#
# COMPACT_ATOMS: atom_id res chain seq x y z
N MET A 1 -42.61 -74.70 7.04
CA MET A 1 -43.23 -73.59 6.30
C MET A 1 -43.64 -72.53 7.33
N TYR A 2 -42.73 -71.60 7.69
CA TYR A 2 -43.02 -70.52 8.63
C TYR A 2 -43.46 -69.29 7.83
N ILE A 3 -44.73 -68.94 7.94
CA ILE A 3 -45.34 -67.79 7.27
C ILE A 3 -45.03 -66.56 8.12
N PHE A 4 -44.20 -65.68 7.57
CA PHE A 4 -43.92 -64.35 8.08
C PHE A 4 -45.17 -63.48 7.89
N SER A 5 -45.91 -63.22 8.96
CA SER A 5 -47.04 -62.26 8.96
C SER A 5 -46.52 -60.85 9.21
N PRO A 6 -46.65 -59.90 8.27
CA PRO A 6 -46.40 -58.50 8.57
C PRO A 6 -47.60 -57.90 9.34
N PRO A 7 -47.36 -57.11 10.41
CA PRO A 7 -48.45 -56.43 11.09
C PRO A 7 -49.04 -55.33 10.20
N ALA A 8 -50.29 -55.50 9.81
CA ALA A 8 -51.11 -54.45 9.22
C ALA A 8 -51.47 -53.43 10.32
N GLY A 9 -50.68 -52.35 10.43
CA GLY A 9 -50.94 -51.35 11.45
C GLY A 9 -50.15 -50.04 11.28
N SER A 10 -50.86 -49.01 10.81
CA SER A 10 -50.60 -47.58 11.12
C SER A 10 -49.49 -46.83 10.36
N THR A 11 -49.56 -46.82 9.03
CA THR A 11 -48.80 -45.85 8.19
C THR A 11 -49.01 -44.37 8.57
N ARG A 12 -50.13 -44.01 9.20
CA ARG A 12 -50.36 -42.64 9.73
C ARG A 12 -49.64 -42.37 11.05
N ARG A 13 -49.48 -43.37 11.94
CA ARG A 13 -48.73 -43.21 13.20
C ARG A 13 -47.22 -43.20 12.96
N THR A 14 -46.74 -44.01 12.01
CA THR A 14 -45.31 -43.99 11.64
C THR A 14 -44.94 -42.68 10.95
N ARG A 15 -45.80 -42.13 10.07
CA ARG A 15 -45.57 -40.82 9.44
C ARG A 15 -45.58 -39.65 10.43
N THR A 16 -46.46 -39.66 11.41
CA THR A 16 -46.50 -38.62 12.45
C THR A 16 -45.31 -38.73 13.41
N ALA A 17 -44.89 -39.94 13.77
CA ALA A 17 -43.67 -40.16 14.53
C ALA A 17 -42.41 -39.73 13.77
N LEU A 18 -42.32 -40.00 12.46
CA LEU A 18 -41.19 -39.55 11.63
C LEU A 18 -41.17 -38.02 11.47
N ALA A 19 -42.32 -37.40 11.25
CA ALA A 19 -42.42 -35.94 11.16
C ALA A 19 -42.06 -35.27 12.49
N ALA A 20 -42.47 -35.83 13.63
CA ALA A 20 -42.09 -35.35 14.95
C ALA A 20 -40.57 -35.51 15.19
N LEU A 21 -39.98 -36.63 14.76
CA LEU A 21 -38.53 -36.86 14.88
C LEU A 21 -37.73 -35.87 14.02
N VAL A 22 -38.15 -35.62 12.78
CA VAL A 22 -37.52 -34.62 11.88
C VAL A 22 -37.66 -33.21 12.47
N LEU A 23 -38.81 -32.88 13.04
CA LEU A 23 -39.02 -31.60 13.70
C LEU A 23 -38.10 -31.45 14.93
N ILE A 24 -37.96 -32.48 15.76
CA ILE A 24 -37.05 -32.46 16.91
C ILE A 24 -35.58 -32.35 16.47
N LEU A 25 -35.16 -33.07 15.41
CA LEU A 25 -33.80 -32.95 14.86
C LEU A 25 -33.53 -31.57 14.24
N ALA A 26 -34.54 -30.95 13.61
CA ALA A 26 -34.45 -29.58 13.13
C ALA A 26 -34.30 -28.56 14.27
N LEU A 27 -34.89 -28.84 15.45
CA LEU A 27 -34.73 -28.01 16.64
C LEU A 27 -33.40 -28.26 17.38
N THR A 28 -32.85 -29.48 17.38
CA THR A 28 -31.57 -29.78 18.04
C THR A 28 -30.34 -29.39 17.22
N GLY A 29 -30.50 -29.10 15.92
CA GLY A 29 -29.44 -28.58 15.05
C GLY A 29 -28.95 -27.16 15.38
N CYS A 30 -29.67 -26.39 16.20
CA CYS A 30 -29.28 -25.02 16.59
C CYS A 30 -28.69 -24.90 18.01
N ALA A 31 -28.61 -25.99 18.79
CA ALA A 31 -28.12 -25.93 20.18
C ALA A 31 -26.62 -26.21 20.35
N SER A 32 -25.94 -26.66 19.29
CA SER A 32 -24.53 -27.07 19.33
C SER A 32 -23.71 -26.54 18.16
N ALA A 33 -23.92 -25.27 17.77
CA ALA A 33 -22.96 -24.62 16.88
C ALA A 33 -21.63 -24.45 17.65
N PRO A 34 -20.50 -25.00 17.17
CA PRO A 34 -19.20 -24.77 17.80
C PRO A 34 -18.84 -23.28 17.73
N PRO A 35 -18.01 -22.77 18.66
CA PRO A 35 -17.54 -21.39 18.63
C PRO A 35 -16.90 -21.04 17.27
N PRO A 36 -17.31 -19.94 16.60
CA PRO A 36 -16.91 -19.61 15.24
C PRO A 36 -15.55 -18.90 15.19
N ASN A 37 -14.51 -19.52 15.76
CA ASN A 37 -13.18 -18.93 15.90
C ASN A 37 -12.54 -18.54 14.55
N ASP A 38 -12.76 -19.33 13.50
CA ASP A 38 -12.25 -19.01 12.16
C ASP A 38 -12.79 -17.68 11.63
N SER A 39 -14.11 -17.45 11.74
CA SER A 39 -14.72 -16.19 11.31
C SER A 39 -14.19 -14.99 12.10
N MET A 40 -14.05 -15.15 13.42
CA MET A 40 -13.50 -14.12 14.31
C MET A 40 -12.05 -13.78 13.95
N ASN A 41 -11.22 -14.79 13.69
CA ASN A 41 -9.83 -14.60 13.29
C ASN A 41 -9.71 -13.93 11.92
N GLN A 42 -10.56 -14.32 10.95
CA GLN A 42 -10.57 -13.71 9.63
C GLN A 42 -10.98 -12.23 9.69
N ALA A 43 -12.04 -11.91 10.44
CA ALA A 43 -12.48 -10.53 10.64
C ALA A 43 -11.38 -9.69 11.34
N GLN A 44 -10.74 -10.24 12.38
CA GLN A 44 -9.64 -9.56 13.06
C GLN A 44 -8.46 -9.30 12.12
N ASN A 45 -8.02 -10.30 11.35
CA ASN A 45 -6.93 -10.14 10.39
C ASN A 45 -7.27 -9.07 9.35
N GLN A 46 -8.50 -9.09 8.83
CA GLN A 46 -8.95 -8.14 7.82
C GLN A 46 -9.03 -6.70 8.36
N LEU A 47 -9.44 -6.53 9.63
CA LEU A 47 -9.35 -5.26 10.33
C LEU A 47 -7.91 -4.75 10.43
N GLN A 48 -6.93 -5.62 10.68
CA GLN A 48 -5.52 -5.22 10.69
C GLN A 48 -5.04 -4.82 9.29
N MET A 49 -5.36 -5.62 8.27
CA MET A 49 -5.01 -5.28 6.88
C MET A 49 -5.61 -3.94 6.43
N ALA A 50 -6.82 -3.62 6.89
CA ALA A 50 -7.45 -2.32 6.64
C ALA A 50 -6.71 -1.18 7.36
N ARG A 51 -6.33 -1.37 8.62
CA ARG A 51 -5.54 -0.38 9.38
C ARG A 51 -4.17 -0.15 8.74
N ASP A 52 -3.47 -1.22 8.39
CA ASP A 52 -2.15 -1.18 7.74
C ASP A 52 -2.22 -0.50 6.37
N ALA A 53 -3.34 -0.63 5.66
CA ALA A 53 -3.59 0.10 4.42
C ALA A 53 -3.90 1.60 4.60
N GLY A 54 -3.93 2.11 5.83
CA GLY A 54 -4.23 3.51 6.13
C GLY A 54 -5.73 3.84 6.10
N ALA A 55 -6.60 2.87 6.37
CA ALA A 55 -8.05 3.12 6.33
C ALA A 55 -8.52 4.17 7.34
N ALA A 56 -7.77 4.43 8.42
CA ALA A 56 -8.09 5.52 9.34
C ALA A 56 -8.07 6.91 8.67
N ASP A 57 -7.19 7.10 7.69
CA ASP A 57 -7.02 8.39 7.01
C ASP A 57 -7.93 8.51 5.78
N TYR A 58 -8.08 7.41 5.05
CA TYR A 58 -8.73 7.40 3.74
C TYR A 58 -10.16 6.83 3.73
N ALA A 59 -10.54 6.05 4.75
CA ALA A 59 -11.85 5.42 4.87
C ALA A 59 -12.32 5.25 6.35
N PRO A 60 -12.31 6.32 7.16
CA PRO A 60 -12.55 6.22 8.61
C PRO A 60 -13.94 5.69 8.96
N VAL A 61 -14.95 6.03 8.16
CA VAL A 61 -16.35 5.63 8.39
C VAL A 61 -16.52 4.12 8.20
N ASP A 62 -16.01 3.57 7.09
CA ASP A 62 -16.09 2.13 6.81
C ASP A 62 -15.27 1.32 7.84
N LEU A 63 -14.09 1.83 8.20
CA LEU A 63 -13.27 1.21 9.23
C LEU A 63 -13.96 1.23 10.60
N GLY A 64 -14.71 2.29 10.92
CA GLY A 64 -15.54 2.38 12.12
C GLY A 64 -16.63 1.32 12.15
N PHE A 65 -17.41 1.19 11.08
CA PHE A 65 -18.44 0.14 10.97
C PHE A 65 -17.87 -1.27 11.16
N ALA A 66 -16.73 -1.57 10.54
CA ALA A 66 -16.06 -2.85 10.71
C ALA A 66 -15.67 -3.11 12.17
N GLN A 67 -15.16 -2.10 12.88
CA GLN A 67 -14.77 -2.22 14.29
C GLN A 67 -15.96 -2.39 15.21
N ASP A 68 -17.03 -1.63 14.99
CA ASP A 68 -18.25 -1.70 15.77
C ASP A 68 -18.90 -3.09 15.65
N LYS A 69 -19.03 -3.62 14.42
CA LYS A 69 -19.54 -4.97 14.20
C LYS A 69 -18.67 -6.05 14.80
N PHE A 70 -17.34 -5.89 14.78
CA PHE A 70 -16.44 -6.83 15.45
C PHE A 70 -16.61 -6.80 16.97
N GLN A 71 -16.86 -5.63 17.56
CA GLN A 71 -17.18 -5.52 18.99
C GLN A 71 -18.50 -6.21 19.31
N LEU A 72 -19.53 -6.02 18.49
CA LEU A 72 -20.80 -6.76 18.62
C LEU A 72 -20.57 -8.28 18.48
N ALA A 73 -19.73 -8.71 17.54
CA ALA A 73 -19.39 -10.13 17.37
C ALA A 73 -18.72 -10.71 18.63
N GLN A 74 -17.79 -9.96 19.24
CA GLN A 74 -17.14 -10.35 20.50
C GLN A 74 -18.14 -10.42 21.66
N ALA A 75 -19.11 -9.49 21.73
CA ALA A 75 -20.17 -9.53 22.73
C ALA A 75 -21.07 -10.78 22.52
N ALA A 76 -21.47 -11.07 21.28
CA ALA A 76 -22.23 -12.27 20.95
C ALA A 76 -21.46 -13.57 21.28
N MET A 77 -20.13 -13.59 21.05
CA MET A 77 -19.26 -14.69 21.48
C MET A 77 -19.30 -14.89 23.01
N ALA A 78 -19.20 -13.81 23.78
CA ALA A 78 -19.26 -13.86 25.25
C ALA A 78 -20.63 -14.36 25.76
N GLU A 79 -21.71 -13.99 25.06
CA GLU A 79 -23.07 -14.45 25.33
C GLU A 79 -23.37 -15.87 24.78
N ARG A 80 -22.38 -16.52 24.14
CA ARG A 80 -22.51 -17.83 23.48
C ARG A 80 -23.53 -17.87 22.34
N LYS A 81 -23.85 -16.71 21.77
CA LYS A 81 -24.67 -16.56 20.56
C LYS A 81 -23.80 -16.76 19.32
N TYR A 82 -23.34 -17.99 19.12
CA TYR A 82 -22.31 -18.32 18.12
C TYR A 82 -22.75 -18.05 16.67
N ALA A 83 -24.02 -18.25 16.33
CA ALA A 83 -24.53 -17.93 15.00
C ALA A 83 -24.49 -16.41 14.73
N ASP A 84 -24.93 -15.61 15.70
CA ASP A 84 -24.89 -14.14 15.59
C ASP A 84 -23.46 -13.63 15.54
N ALA A 85 -22.56 -14.18 16.36
CA ALA A 85 -21.14 -13.86 16.34
C ALA A 85 -20.51 -14.13 14.97
N ALA A 86 -20.81 -15.28 14.35
CA ALA A 86 -20.30 -15.62 13.03
C ALA A 86 -20.79 -14.64 11.96
N ASN A 87 -22.08 -14.30 11.97
CA ASN A 87 -22.66 -13.34 11.03
C ASN A 87 -22.05 -11.94 11.20
N LEU A 88 -21.96 -11.45 12.44
CA LEU A 88 -21.38 -10.13 12.74
C LEU A 88 -19.89 -10.07 12.39
N ALA A 89 -19.14 -11.15 12.62
CA ALA A 89 -17.73 -11.23 12.22
C ALA A 89 -17.58 -11.19 10.69
N GLU A 90 -18.43 -11.91 9.96
CA GLU A 90 -18.42 -11.90 8.49
C GLU A 90 -18.78 -10.52 7.93
N GLU A 91 -19.79 -9.86 8.49
CA GLU A 91 -20.12 -8.47 8.12
C GLU A 91 -18.97 -7.51 8.43
N SER A 92 -18.34 -7.64 9.61
CA SER A 92 -17.17 -6.86 9.98
C SER A 92 -16.02 -7.07 8.99
N ARG A 93 -15.78 -8.32 8.56
CA ARG A 93 -14.78 -8.66 7.55
C ARG A 93 -15.06 -7.94 6.24
N ALA A 94 -16.29 -8.01 5.74
CA ALA A 94 -16.69 -7.34 4.50
C ALA A 94 -16.53 -5.81 4.57
N ASP A 95 -16.93 -5.19 5.69
CA ASP A 95 -16.74 -3.76 5.91
C ASP A 95 -15.25 -3.38 5.99
N ALA A 96 -14.41 -4.23 6.60
CA ALA A 96 -12.97 -4.02 6.66
C ALA A 96 -12.30 -4.19 5.28
N GLU A 97 -12.76 -5.13 4.44
CA GLU A 97 -12.30 -5.25 3.04
C GLU A 97 -12.63 -4.00 2.24
N LEU A 98 -13.85 -3.48 2.40
CA LEU A 98 -14.29 -2.24 1.77
C LEU A 98 -13.40 -1.07 2.21
N ALA A 99 -13.16 -0.93 3.52
CA ALA A 99 -12.30 0.09 4.09
C ALA A 99 -10.87 -0.01 3.54
N GLN A 100 -10.31 -1.22 3.49
CA GLN A 100 -8.98 -1.47 2.92
C GLN A 100 -8.91 -1.07 1.45
N ALA A 101 -9.89 -1.45 0.64
CA ALA A 101 -9.92 -1.14 -0.79
C ALA A 101 -10.00 0.37 -1.02
N LYS A 102 -10.88 1.06 -0.28
CA LYS A 102 -10.98 2.53 -0.29
C LYS A 102 -9.67 3.19 0.15
N ALA A 103 -9.01 2.64 1.17
CA ALA A 103 -7.74 3.16 1.65
C ALA A 103 -6.63 3.07 0.62
N ARG A 104 -6.47 1.91 -0.02
CA ARG A 104 -5.51 1.71 -1.12
C ARG A 104 -5.79 2.66 -2.28
N LEU A 105 -7.06 2.88 -2.62
CA LEU A 105 -7.45 3.82 -3.66
C LEU A 105 -7.12 5.28 -3.27
N GLY A 106 -7.41 5.68 -2.04
CA GLY A 106 -7.08 7.00 -1.51
C GLY A 106 -5.57 7.27 -1.54
N ALA A 107 -4.79 6.32 -1.02
CA ALA A 107 -3.33 6.37 -1.03
C ALA A 107 -2.76 6.45 -2.46
N ALA A 108 -3.27 5.63 -3.39
CA ALA A 108 -2.85 5.67 -4.79
C ALA A 108 -3.16 7.03 -5.43
N ARG A 109 -4.34 7.61 -5.17
CA ARG A 109 -4.70 8.95 -5.67
C ARG A 109 -3.77 10.03 -5.12
N ALA A 110 -3.45 9.98 -3.83
CA ALA A 110 -2.51 10.92 -3.21
C ALA A 110 -1.11 10.82 -3.85
N GLN A 111 -0.61 9.60 -4.06
CA GLN A 111 0.66 9.38 -4.75
C GLN A 111 0.67 9.91 -6.18
N ILE A 112 -0.41 9.68 -6.93
CA ILE A 112 -0.56 10.20 -8.30
C ILE A 112 -0.51 11.73 -8.28
N GLN A 113 -1.24 12.39 -7.38
CA GLN A 113 -1.23 13.85 -7.29
C GLN A 113 0.17 14.39 -6.96
N SER A 114 0.88 13.77 -6.02
CA SER A 114 2.26 14.14 -5.69
C SER A 114 3.19 14.03 -6.90
N LYS A 115 3.11 12.92 -7.64
CA LYS A 115 3.95 12.71 -8.85
C LYS A 115 3.60 13.68 -9.97
N VAL A 116 2.32 14.01 -10.15
CA VAL A 116 1.89 15.01 -11.13
C VAL A 116 2.45 16.39 -10.78
N GLN A 117 2.34 16.81 -9.51
CA GLN A 117 2.89 18.09 -9.05
C GLN A 117 4.41 18.14 -9.24
N GLU A 118 5.12 17.06 -8.92
CA GLU A 118 6.56 16.96 -9.14
C GLU A 118 6.92 17.04 -10.63
N ASN A 119 6.19 16.32 -11.50
CA ASN A 119 6.41 16.37 -12.94
C ASN A 119 6.18 17.77 -13.50
N THR A 120 5.10 18.45 -13.10
CA THR A 120 4.82 19.83 -13.49
C THR A 120 5.94 20.78 -13.03
N ARG A 121 6.40 20.64 -11.79
CA ARG A 121 7.52 21.43 -11.25
C ARG A 121 8.79 21.24 -12.07
N LEU A 122 9.14 19.99 -12.40
CA LEU A 122 10.33 19.69 -13.20
C LEU A 122 10.23 20.25 -14.62
N ARG A 123 9.04 20.21 -15.24
CA ARG A 123 8.81 20.81 -16.57
C ARG A 123 8.99 22.32 -16.56
N GLN A 124 8.45 23.01 -15.55
CA GLN A 124 8.63 24.45 -15.38
C GLN A 124 10.11 24.83 -15.17
N GLN A 125 10.86 24.02 -14.41
CA GLN A 125 12.31 24.24 -14.24
C GLN A 125 13.07 24.05 -15.56
N GLY A 126 12.72 23.03 -16.35
CA GLY A 126 13.30 22.81 -17.67
C GLY A 126 13.01 23.97 -18.63
N GLU A 127 11.79 24.49 -18.64
CA GLU A 127 11.39 25.66 -19.44
C GLU A 127 12.14 26.93 -19.01
N GLN A 128 12.30 27.16 -17.70
CA GLN A 128 13.08 28.29 -17.17
C GLN A 128 14.57 28.18 -17.52
N ALA A 129 15.15 26.98 -17.43
CA ALA A 129 16.54 26.74 -17.82
C ALA A 129 16.75 26.95 -19.33
N ALA A 130 15.80 26.50 -20.16
CA ALA A 130 15.83 26.73 -21.60
C ALA A 130 15.70 28.23 -21.95
N ALA A 131 14.81 28.95 -21.27
CA ALA A 131 14.65 30.39 -21.45
C ALA A 131 15.91 31.17 -21.01
N ALA A 132 16.55 30.78 -19.91
CA ALA A 132 17.81 31.38 -19.45
C ALA A 132 18.97 31.11 -20.42
N ALA A 133 19.02 29.94 -21.05
CA ALA A 133 20.01 29.62 -22.07
C ALA A 133 19.79 30.37 -23.39
N GLN A 134 18.55 30.79 -23.67
CA GLN A 134 18.18 31.58 -24.86
C GLN A 134 18.22 33.09 -24.61
N ALA A 135 18.41 33.51 -23.36
CA ALA A 135 18.61 34.91 -23.04
C ALA A 135 19.96 35.38 -23.61
N PRO A 136 20.01 36.53 -24.31
CA PRO A 136 21.28 37.09 -24.76
C PRO A 136 22.19 37.29 -23.55
N PRO A 137 23.51 37.04 -23.67
CA PRO A 137 24.43 37.22 -22.54
C PRO A 137 24.25 38.63 -21.98
N PRO A 138 24.27 38.80 -20.63
CA PRO A 138 24.20 40.13 -20.06
C PRO A 138 25.29 40.96 -20.72
N ALA A 139 24.90 42.09 -21.31
CA ALA A 139 25.85 43.02 -21.89
C ALA A 139 26.96 43.28 -20.85
N PRO A 140 28.24 43.26 -21.23
CA PRO A 140 29.32 43.52 -20.29
C PRO A 140 28.97 44.82 -19.55
N PRO A 141 29.18 44.89 -18.22
CA PRO A 141 28.95 46.13 -17.50
C PRO A 141 29.68 47.21 -18.27
N SER A 142 28.93 48.23 -18.70
CA SER A 142 29.49 49.44 -19.29
C SER A 142 30.20 50.21 -18.18
N SER A 143 31.27 49.61 -17.66
CA SER A 143 32.37 50.30 -17.04
C SER A 143 33.07 51.02 -18.18
N ALA A 144 32.46 52.13 -18.64
CA ALA A 144 33.24 53.21 -19.19
C ALA A 144 34.21 53.61 -18.07
N ALA A 145 35.36 52.97 -18.05
CA ALA A 145 36.50 53.48 -17.32
C ALA A 145 36.71 54.90 -17.86
N PRO A 146 36.69 55.96 -17.03
CA PRO A 146 37.23 57.22 -17.49
C PRO A 146 38.68 56.95 -17.86
N ALA A 147 39.04 57.25 -19.11
CA ALA A 147 40.41 57.23 -19.58
C ALA A 147 41.21 58.25 -18.75
N GLY A 148 41.70 57.81 -17.59
CA GLY A 148 42.68 58.51 -16.77
C GLY A 148 44.06 57.92 -17.09
N GLU A 149 45.00 58.83 -17.34
CA GLU A 149 46.39 58.59 -17.70
C GLU A 149 47.04 57.33 -17.11
N MET A 150 47.73 56.61 -18.01
CA MET A 150 48.81 55.69 -17.66
C MET A 150 49.96 56.44 -16.99
N PRO A 151 50.54 55.87 -15.92
CA PRO A 151 51.98 55.76 -15.80
C PRO A 151 52.38 54.28 -15.97
N ALA A 152 53.36 54.03 -16.83
CA ALA A 152 53.90 52.70 -17.08
C ALA A 152 54.49 52.09 -15.79
N PRO A 153 54.21 50.82 -15.44
CA PRO A 153 55.03 50.12 -14.47
C PRO A 153 56.38 49.75 -15.11
N ALA A 154 57.46 50.14 -14.44
CA ALA A 154 58.80 49.73 -14.80
C ALA A 154 58.92 48.19 -14.80
N SER A 155 59.42 47.66 -15.91
CA SER A 155 60.37 46.56 -16.00
C SER A 155 60.27 45.48 -14.92
N SER A 156 59.48 44.43 -15.15
CA SER A 156 59.71 43.14 -14.48
C SER A 156 60.55 42.24 -15.38
N VAL A 157 61.75 41.98 -14.87
CA VAL A 157 62.84 41.22 -15.45
C VAL A 157 62.48 39.77 -15.74
N LEU A 158 63.00 39.30 -16.87
CA LEU A 158 63.04 37.91 -17.29
C LEU A 158 64.00 37.13 -16.37
N SER A 159 63.46 36.30 -15.46
CA SER A 159 64.25 35.30 -14.73
C SER A 159 64.31 33.99 -15.51
N ALA A 160 65.53 33.51 -15.73
CA ALA A 160 65.87 32.24 -16.39
C ALA A 160 65.51 31.01 -15.50
N PRO A 161 65.36 29.80 -16.08
CA PRO A 161 64.79 28.63 -15.40
C PRO A 161 65.86 27.78 -14.70
N PRO A 162 65.52 26.99 -13.66
CA PRO A 162 66.20 25.75 -13.41
C PRO A 162 65.53 24.62 -14.21
N ALA A 163 66.35 23.85 -14.90
CA ALA A 163 65.96 22.63 -15.58
C ALA A 163 65.64 21.56 -14.52
N ASP A 164 64.42 21.04 -14.50
CA ASP A 164 64.16 19.70 -13.98
C ASP A 164 62.83 19.13 -14.48
N GLY A 165 62.93 17.96 -15.13
CA GLY A 165 61.89 16.93 -15.09
C GLY A 165 60.72 17.09 -16.06
N PHE A 166 60.82 16.42 -17.21
CA PHE A 166 59.67 15.94 -17.97
C PHE A 166 58.86 14.97 -17.08
N GLN A 167 57.58 15.28 -16.81
CA GLN A 167 56.60 14.28 -16.35
C GLN A 167 55.37 14.33 -17.25
N THR A 168 55.23 13.25 -18.00
CA THR A 168 54.16 12.89 -18.91
C THR A 168 52.84 12.73 -18.16
N VAL A 169 51.78 13.36 -18.65
CA VAL A 169 50.40 13.13 -18.20
C VAL A 169 49.87 11.85 -18.85
N PRO A 170 49.40 10.83 -18.10
CA PRO A 170 48.58 9.77 -18.67
C PRO A 170 47.10 10.18 -18.63
N ASP A 171 46.47 10.09 -19.79
CA ASP A 171 45.02 10.03 -19.98
C ASP A 171 44.39 9.04 -18.99
N THR A 172 43.36 9.47 -18.25
CA THR A 172 42.44 8.54 -17.58
C THR A 172 41.01 8.94 -17.91
N VAL A 173 40.56 8.47 -19.08
CA VAL A 173 39.16 8.34 -19.43
C VAL A 173 38.57 7.22 -18.57
N GLN A 174 37.88 7.57 -17.48
CA GLN A 174 37.16 6.58 -16.67
C GLN A 174 35.73 6.42 -17.20
N GLN A 175 35.55 5.36 -17.99
CA GLN A 175 34.27 4.88 -18.50
C GLN A 175 33.60 3.94 -17.47
N PRO A 176 32.30 4.07 -17.15
CA PRO A 176 31.62 3.09 -16.30
C PRO A 176 31.17 1.90 -17.16
N ALA A 177 31.83 0.76 -16.99
CA ALA A 177 31.38 -0.52 -17.54
C ALA A 177 30.44 -1.23 -16.56
N ALA A 178 29.39 -1.81 -17.13
CA ALA A 178 28.42 -2.68 -16.51
C ALA A 178 29.07 -3.91 -15.86
N ASN A 179 28.60 -4.29 -14.67
CA ASN A 179 28.86 -5.59 -14.08
C ASN A 179 27.61 -6.47 -14.20
N THR A 180 27.72 -7.46 -15.08
CA THR A 180 26.88 -8.65 -15.21
C THR A 180 27.76 -9.89 -14.99
N GLN A 181 27.11 -11.00 -14.58
CA GLN A 181 27.63 -12.35 -14.25
C GLN A 181 28.22 -12.52 -12.84
N GLY A 182 27.86 -13.51 -12.01
CA GLY A 182 27.06 -14.73 -12.18
C GLY A 182 27.58 -15.77 -11.16
N GLY A 183 26.72 -16.50 -10.45
CA GLY A 183 26.77 -17.97 -10.50
C GLY A 183 26.85 -18.65 -9.12
N GLN A 184 26.08 -19.74 -9.00
CA GLN A 184 25.83 -20.63 -7.86
C GLN A 184 27.09 -21.42 -7.42
N PRO A 185 27.06 -22.29 -6.40
CA PRO A 185 26.24 -23.53 -6.33
C PRO A 185 25.05 -23.50 -5.35
#